data_AF-A0AAV8U902-F1
#
_entry.id   AF-A0AAV8U902-F1
#
_cell.length_a   1.000
_cell.length_b   1.000
_cell.length_c   1.000
_cell.angle_alpha   90.00
_cell.angle_beta   90.00
_cell.angle_gamma   90.00
#
_symmetry.space_group_name_H-M   'P 1'
#
loop_
_entity.id
_entity.type
_entity.pdbx_description
1 polymer ?
#
loop_
_entity_poly.entity_id
_entity_poly.type
_entity_poly.pdbx_seq_one_letter_code
_entity_poly.pdbx_strand_id
1 'polypeptide(L)'
;MCLTKWKIFSDCCCGKDLILRFVVVVFTTRIDFQRNTVKILPTAAGLGSYVETLLQKSSSEFNVVISQMNGQQHPSHSVHVFNMGKMRIKLCRGWITKAREIYSTSMQLCGVRSDGTAAAKQLFWQPRKGLSFVLPFDSNRERNAAAVLARKYAFDCNVSVLIPIT
;
A
#
# COMPACT_ATOMS: atom_id res chain seq x y z
N MET A 1 33.80 -3.11 -8.97
CA MET A 1 32.60 -3.82 -8.48
C MET A 1 31.61 -2.75 -8.03
N CYS A 2 30.74 -2.25 -8.92
CA CYS A 2 29.88 -1.09 -8.64
C CYS A 2 28.57 -1.51 -7.96
N LEU A 3 28.39 -1.10 -6.71
CA LEU A 3 27.15 -1.21 -5.95
C LEU A 3 26.22 -0.06 -6.34
N THR A 4 25.32 -0.28 -7.29
CA THR A 4 24.19 0.63 -7.57
C THR A 4 23.13 0.43 -6.48
N LYS A 5 23.18 1.26 -5.44
CA LYS A 5 22.15 1.30 -4.41
C LYS A 5 21.06 2.27 -4.81
N TRP A 6 19.95 1.74 -5.33
CA TRP A 6 18.76 2.50 -5.65
C TRP A 6 17.98 2.78 -4.36
N LYS A 7 17.65 4.05 -4.08
CA LYS A 7 16.77 4.42 -2.96
C LYS A 7 15.65 5.30 -3.49
N ILE A 8 14.48 4.72 -3.66
CA ILE A 8 13.28 5.41 -4.12
C ILE A 8 12.70 6.18 -2.93
N PHE A 9 12.80 7.50 -2.95
CA PHE A 9 12.05 8.38 -2.06
C PHE A 9 10.77 8.84 -2.80
N SER A 10 9.61 8.64 -2.18
CA SER A 10 8.36 9.23 -2.64
C SER A 10 7.82 10.05 -1.48
N ASP A 11 7.96 11.37 -1.59
CA ASP A 11 7.45 12.34 -0.62
C ASP A 11 6.04 12.78 -0.97
N CYS A 12 5.21 12.80 0.08
CA CYS A 12 3.96 13.53 0.31
C CYS A 12 3.01 13.84 -0.86
N CYS A 13 1.83 13.21 -0.81
CA CYS A 13 0.62 13.79 -1.37
C CYS A 13 0.21 15.01 -0.53
N CYS A 14 0.41 16.22 -1.06
CA CYS A 14 -0.33 17.40 -0.62
C CYS A 14 -1.02 17.97 -1.86
N GLY A 15 -2.36 17.88 -1.89
CA GLY A 15 -3.21 18.59 -2.85
C GLY A 15 -3.03 18.22 -4.32
N LYS A 16 -3.87 17.29 -4.81
CA LYS A 16 -4.24 17.05 -6.23
C LYS A 16 -3.13 16.71 -7.26
N ASP A 17 -1.85 16.92 -6.93
CA ASP A 17 -0.72 16.62 -7.81
C ASP A 17 0.21 15.57 -7.17
N LEU A 18 0.47 14.50 -7.90
CA LEU A 18 1.47 13.48 -7.53
C LEU A 18 2.77 13.78 -8.28
N ILE A 19 3.75 14.36 -7.58
CA ILE A 19 5.10 14.55 -8.13
C ILE A 19 5.96 13.39 -7.66
N LEU A 20 6.34 12.51 -8.59
CA LEU A 20 7.32 11.48 -8.31
C LEU A 20 8.72 12.08 -8.47
N ARG A 21 9.38 12.33 -7.35
CA ARG A 21 10.79 12.73 -7.32
C ARG A 21 11.66 11.49 -7.24
N PHE A 22 12.57 11.34 -8.19
CA PHE A 22 13.58 10.28 -8.17
C PHE A 22 14.93 10.95 -7.97
N VAL A 23 15.65 10.58 -6.91
CA VAL A 23 17.02 11.03 -6.70
C VAL A 23 17.93 9.87 -7.07
N VAL A 24 18.70 10.05 -8.15
CA VAL A 24 19.73 9.08 -8.54
C VAL A 24 21.09 9.69 -8.17
N VAL A 25 21.86 8.97 -7.37
CA VAL A 25 23.23 9.37 -7.00
C VAL A 25 24.20 8.50 -7.79
N VAL A 26 24.99 9.11 -8.67
CA VAL A 26 25.95 8.40 -9.54
C VAL A 26 27.35 8.96 -9.28
N PHE A 27 28.25 8.10 -8.79
CA PHE A 27 29.67 8.37 -8.45
C PHE A 27 29.93 9.47 -7.39
N THR A 28 29.41 10.69 -7.54
CA THR A 28 29.36 11.80 -6.54
C THR A 28 28.32 12.88 -6.88
N THR A 29 27.67 12.81 -8.05
CA THR A 29 26.67 13.78 -8.50
C THR A 29 25.27 13.34 -8.09
N ARG A 30 24.52 14.26 -7.46
CA ARG A 30 23.08 14.13 -7.25
C ARG A 30 22.39 14.55 -8.54
N ILE A 31 21.66 13.62 -9.16
CA ILE A 31 20.81 13.92 -10.31
C ILE A 31 19.36 13.77 -9.83
N ASP A 32 18.69 14.92 -9.71
CA ASP A 32 17.28 14.99 -9.37
C ASP A 32 16.44 14.83 -10.64
N PHE A 33 15.83 13.66 -10.81
CA PHE A 33 14.82 13.44 -11.84
C PHE A 33 13.45 13.82 -11.29
N GLN A 34 12.92 14.95 -11.73
CA GLN A 34 11.53 15.33 -11.49
C GLN A 34 10.67 14.78 -12.61
N ARG A 35 9.84 13.77 -12.32
CA ARG A 35 8.81 13.33 -13.27
C ARG A 35 7.49 13.98 -12.85
N ASN A 36 7.08 15.00 -13.60
CA ASN A 36 5.72 15.51 -13.54
C ASN A 36 4.79 14.47 -14.15
N THR A 37 4.29 13.54 -13.33
CA THR A 37 3.14 12.72 -13.71
C THR A 37 1.86 13.54 -13.51
N VAL A 38 1.66 14.58 -14.34
CA VAL A 38 0.33 15.16 -14.55
C VAL A 38 -0.45 14.18 -15.41
N LYS A 39 -0.82 13.07 -14.79
CA LYS A 39 -1.72 12.06 -15.31
C LYS A 39 -2.11 11.27 -14.09
N ILE A 40 -3.38 11.37 -13.74
CA ILE A 40 -4.12 10.29 -13.08
C ILE A 40 -3.51 9.01 -13.62
N LEU A 41 -2.74 8.29 -12.80
CA LEU A 41 -2.14 7.01 -13.17
C LEU A 41 -3.26 6.26 -13.88
N PRO A 42 -3.12 5.88 -15.17
CA PRO A 42 -4.25 5.47 -15.98
C PRO A 42 -5.03 4.47 -15.15
N THR A 43 -6.23 4.89 -14.70
CA THR A 43 -7.08 4.06 -13.85
C THR A 43 -7.21 2.79 -14.65
N ALA A 44 -6.51 1.72 -14.23
CA ALA A 44 -6.42 0.50 -15.00
C ALA A 44 -7.84 0.18 -15.44
N ALA A 45 -8.09 0.06 -16.75
CA ALA A 45 -9.46 0.13 -17.28
C ALA A 45 -10.40 -0.76 -16.46
N GLY A 46 -11.45 -0.18 -15.85
CA GLY A 46 -12.37 -0.89 -14.95
C GLY A 46 -11.96 -1.00 -13.47
N LEU A 47 -10.87 -0.38 -13.00
CA LEU A 47 -10.53 -0.30 -11.58
C LEU A 47 -11.50 0.60 -10.82
N GLY A 48 -11.91 1.72 -11.43
CA GLY A 48 -12.88 2.65 -10.83
C GLY A 48 -14.22 1.98 -10.53
N SER A 49 -14.84 1.36 -11.53
CA SER A 49 -16.10 0.62 -11.37
C SER A 49 -16.01 -0.54 -10.37
N TYR A 50 -14.86 -1.24 -10.35
CA TYR A 50 -14.60 -2.29 -9.38
C TYR A 50 -14.53 -1.74 -7.95
N VAL A 51 -13.80 -0.64 -7.73
CA VAL A 51 -13.74 0.03 -6.43
C VAL A 51 -15.13 0.53 -6.00
N GLU A 52 -15.92 1.10 -6.90
CA GLU A 52 -17.29 1.53 -6.60
C GLU A 52 -18.18 0.37 -6.13
N THR A 53 -18.08 -0.78 -6.79
CA THR A 53 -18.80 -2.00 -6.38
C THR A 53 -18.34 -2.48 -5.00
N LEU A 54 -17.04 -2.38 -4.71
CA LEU A 54 -16.50 -2.73 -3.39
C LEU A 54 -16.92 -1.73 -2.30
N LEU A 55 -17.08 -0.45 -2.64
CA LEU A 55 -17.54 0.60 -1.72
C LEU A 55 -19.02 0.44 -1.34
N GLN A 56 -19.83 -0.14 -2.23
CA GLN A 56 -21.23 -0.48 -1.93
C GLN A 56 -21.31 -1.55 -0.84
N LYS A 57 -20.30 -2.43 -0.72
CA LYS A 57 -20.23 -3.42 0.35
C LYS A 57 -19.83 -2.76 1.68
N SER A 58 -20.32 -3.31 2.79
CA SER A 58 -19.93 -2.87 4.15
C SER A 58 -18.47 -3.22 4.48
N SER A 59 -17.96 -4.26 3.82
CA SER A 59 -16.63 -4.83 4.00
C SER A 59 -16.21 -5.54 2.72
N SER A 60 -14.94 -5.38 2.34
CA SER A 60 -14.33 -6.10 1.24
C SER A 60 -13.21 -7.00 1.75
N GLU A 61 -13.10 -8.20 1.20
CA GLU A 61 -12.10 -9.20 1.62
C GLU A 61 -11.15 -9.51 0.48
N PHE A 62 -9.87 -9.58 0.81
CA PHE A 62 -8.79 -9.87 -0.13
C PHE A 62 -7.96 -11.02 0.41
N ASN A 63 -7.62 -11.95 -0.48
CA ASN A 63 -6.67 -13.01 -0.15
C ASN A 63 -5.26 -12.43 -0.25
N VAL A 64 -4.49 -12.59 0.82
CA VAL A 64 -3.11 -12.11 0.89
C VAL A 64 -2.24 -13.15 1.56
N VAL A 65 -0.94 -13.10 1.29
CA VAL A 65 0.07 -13.81 2.10
C VAL A 65 0.75 -12.78 3.00
N ILE A 66 1.44 -13.23 4.05
CA ILE A 66 2.35 -12.36 4.80
C ILE A 66 3.75 -12.68 4.31
N SER A 67 4.38 -11.76 3.57
CA SER A 67 5.78 -11.94 3.18
C SER A 67 6.72 -11.43 4.26
N GLN A 68 6.37 -10.32 4.91
CA GLN A 68 7.14 -9.80 6.03
C GLN A 68 6.24 -9.41 7.19
N MET A 69 6.75 -9.60 8.40
CA MET A 69 6.15 -9.16 9.64
C MET A 69 7.22 -8.43 10.46
N ASN A 70 6.95 -7.19 10.86
CA ASN A 70 7.89 -6.34 11.59
C ASN A 70 9.26 -6.17 10.90
N GLY A 71 9.27 -6.15 9.56
CA GLY A 71 10.48 -6.04 8.75
C GLY A 71 11.29 -7.34 8.62
N GLN A 72 10.84 -8.44 9.23
CA GLN A 72 11.46 -9.75 9.06
C GLN A 72 10.66 -10.61 8.09
N GLN A 73 11.36 -11.42 7.30
CA GLN A 73 10.71 -12.38 6.39
C GLN A 73 9.88 -13.36 7.18
N HIS A 74 8.61 -13.50 6.78
CA HIS A 74 7.70 -14.44 7.41
C HIS A 74 7.78 -15.77 6.67
N PRO A 75 8.17 -16.87 7.34
CA PRO A 75 8.40 -18.15 6.68
C PRO A 75 7.10 -18.86 6.25
N SER A 76 5.93 -18.41 6.73
CA SER A 76 4.65 -19.03 6.37
C SER A 76 4.07 -18.44 5.10
N HIS A 77 3.83 -19.29 4.10
CA HIS A 77 3.16 -18.92 2.86
C HIS A 77 1.64 -19.11 2.89
N SER A 78 1.05 -19.17 4.09
CA SER A 78 -0.40 -19.37 4.20
C SER A 78 -1.20 -18.18 3.73
N VAL A 79 -2.32 -18.46 3.07
CA VAL A 79 -3.31 -17.45 2.70
C VAL A 79 -4.02 -16.93 3.95
N HIS A 80 -4.10 -15.60 4.02
CA HIS A 80 -4.79 -14.82 5.02
C HIS A 80 -5.90 -14.01 4.34
N VAL A 81 -6.94 -13.72 5.10
CA VAL A 81 -8.02 -12.82 4.68
C VAL A 81 -7.72 -11.43 5.22
N PHE A 82 -7.45 -10.50 4.31
CA PHE A 82 -7.32 -9.08 4.58
C PHE A 82 -8.67 -8.39 4.33
N ASN A 83 -9.36 -8.12 5.42
CA ASN A 83 -10.69 -7.52 5.43
C ASN A 83 -10.58 -6.01 5.64
N MET A 84 -11.16 -5.27 4.71
CA MET A 84 -11.18 -3.82 4.60
C MET A 84 -12.62 -3.34 4.83
N GLY A 85 -12.93 -3.03 6.09
CA GLY A 85 -14.22 -2.47 6.47
C GLY A 85 -14.21 -0.94 6.49
N LYS A 86 -15.41 -0.35 6.54
CA LYS A 86 -15.61 1.11 6.63
C LYS A 86 -14.93 1.76 7.84
N MET A 87 -14.88 1.07 8.98
CA MET A 87 -14.30 1.62 10.21
C MET A 87 -12.96 1.00 10.60
N ARG A 88 -12.65 -0.21 10.10
CA ARG A 88 -11.51 -0.99 10.57
C ARG A 88 -10.94 -1.90 9.50
N ILE A 89 -9.65 -2.19 9.64
CA ILE A 89 -8.95 -3.20 8.86
C ILE A 89 -8.66 -4.40 9.76
N LYS A 90 -8.81 -5.61 9.22
CA LYS A 90 -8.58 -6.86 9.93
C LYS A 90 -7.80 -7.84 9.05
N LEU A 91 -6.77 -8.47 9.61
CA LEU A 91 -6.03 -9.56 8.98
C LEU A 91 -6.26 -10.85 9.76
N CYS A 92 -6.79 -11.87 9.09
CA CYS A 92 -7.15 -13.15 9.70
C CYS A 92 -6.55 -14.33 8.95
N ARG A 93 -6.36 -15.44 9.66
CA ARG A 93 -6.17 -16.76 9.08
C ARG A 93 -7.17 -17.71 9.71
N GLY A 94 -8.22 -18.08 8.97
CA GLY A 94 -9.35 -18.83 9.53
C GLY A 94 -9.94 -18.10 10.74
N TRP A 95 -10.03 -18.77 11.89
CA TRP A 95 -10.51 -18.16 13.14
C TRP A 95 -9.49 -17.24 13.83
N ILE A 96 -8.21 -17.31 13.49
CA ILE A 96 -7.14 -16.57 14.16
C ILE A 96 -7.06 -15.16 13.58
N THR A 97 -7.21 -14.14 14.42
CA THR A 97 -6.99 -12.75 14.02
C THR A 97 -5.53 -12.36 14.29
N LYS A 98 -4.79 -12.02 13.23
CA LYS A 98 -3.39 -11.57 13.32
C LYS A 98 -3.28 -10.12 13.75
N ALA A 99 -4.14 -9.28 13.18
CA ALA A 99 -4.25 -7.87 13.54
C ALA A 99 -5.65 -7.36 13.24
N ARG A 100 -6.13 -6.42 14.05
CA ARG A 100 -7.41 -5.75 13.89
C ARG A 100 -7.26 -4.35 14.44
N GLU A 101 -7.38 -3.35 13.58
CA GLU A 101 -7.27 -1.95 14.00
C GLU A 101 -8.32 -1.08 13.30
N ILE A 102 -8.80 -0.09 14.06
CA ILE A 102 -9.65 0.99 13.55
C ILE A 102 -8.75 1.99 12.81
N TYR A 103 -9.29 2.69 11.81
CA TYR A 103 -8.53 3.77 11.16
C TYR A 103 -8.09 4.80 12.20
N SER A 104 -6.79 5.05 12.24
CA SER A 104 -6.13 5.91 13.23
C SER A 104 -5.02 6.72 12.56
N THR A 105 -4.69 7.88 13.11
CA THR A 105 -3.58 8.72 12.64
C THR A 105 -2.22 8.04 12.79
N SER A 106 -2.09 7.04 13.68
CA SER A 106 -0.88 6.24 13.84
C SER A 106 -0.74 5.11 12.81
N MET A 107 -1.79 4.87 12.03
CA MET A 107 -1.85 3.79 11.06
C MET A 107 -1.18 4.23 9.76
N GLN A 108 -0.41 3.33 9.15
CA GLN A 108 0.17 3.55 7.82
C GLN A 108 -0.26 2.43 6.89
N LEU A 109 -0.60 2.77 5.65
CA LEU A 109 -0.91 1.80 4.62
C LEU A 109 -0.33 2.33 3.32
N CYS A 110 0.64 1.66 2.70
CA CYS A 110 1.30 2.20 1.52
C CYS A 110 1.76 1.10 0.57
N GLY A 111 2.04 1.45 -0.69
CA GLY A 111 2.73 0.55 -1.60
C GLY A 111 4.15 0.25 -1.10
N VAL A 112 4.62 -0.99 -1.26
CA VAL A 112 6.00 -1.33 -0.92
C VAL A 112 6.97 -0.67 -1.90
N ARG A 113 8.02 -0.03 -1.38
CA ARG A 113 9.06 0.65 -2.14
C ARG A 113 10.27 -0.25 -2.46
N SER A 114 10.03 -1.48 -2.91
CA SER A 114 11.10 -2.40 -3.31
C SER A 114 11.33 -2.35 -4.82
N ASP A 115 12.56 -2.58 -5.22
CA ASP A 115 13.14 -2.58 -6.58
C ASP A 115 12.73 -3.76 -7.48
N GLY A 116 11.61 -4.44 -7.19
CA GLY A 116 11.18 -5.63 -7.94
C GLY A 116 9.77 -5.54 -8.52
N THR A 117 9.49 -6.27 -9.59
CA THR A 117 8.13 -6.41 -10.17
C THR A 117 7.11 -6.95 -9.16
N ALA A 118 7.57 -7.69 -8.15
CA ALA A 118 6.77 -8.14 -7.02
C ALA A 118 6.25 -6.98 -6.13
N ALA A 119 6.93 -5.84 -6.09
CA ALA A 119 6.53 -4.69 -5.29
C ALA A 119 5.21 -4.07 -5.76
N ALA A 120 4.85 -4.24 -7.05
CA ALA A 120 3.59 -3.78 -7.59
C ALA A 120 2.37 -4.50 -6.97
N LYS A 121 2.54 -5.76 -6.55
CA LYS A 121 1.51 -6.57 -5.90
C LYS A 121 1.49 -6.43 -4.38
N GLN A 122 2.49 -5.78 -3.79
CA GLN A 122 2.66 -5.73 -2.35
C GLN A 122 2.12 -4.43 -1.75
N LEU A 123 1.52 -4.58 -0.57
CA LEU A 123 1.05 -3.50 0.28
C LEU A 123 1.73 -3.61 1.64
N PHE A 124 2.30 -2.51 2.11
CA PHE A 124 2.75 -2.37 3.48
C PHE A 124 1.60 -1.88 4.33
N TRP A 125 1.32 -2.57 5.43
CA TRP A 125 0.34 -2.18 6.42
C TRP A 125 0.95 -2.13 7.81
N GLN A 126 0.95 -0.95 8.42
CA GLN A 126 1.30 -0.75 9.81
C GLN A 126 0.03 -0.38 10.60
N PRO A 127 -0.62 -1.34 11.25
CA PRO A 127 -1.75 -1.08 12.14
C PRO A 127 -1.39 -0.11 13.28
N ARG A 128 -0.23 -0.35 13.92
CA ARG A 128 0.24 0.41 15.07
C ARG A 128 1.77 0.40 15.16
N LYS A 129 2.33 1.26 16.01
CA LYS A 129 3.77 1.25 16.29
C LYS A 129 4.20 -0.14 16.81
N GLY A 130 5.28 -0.67 16.25
CA GLY A 130 5.80 -2.00 16.59
C GLY A 130 5.08 -3.19 15.93
N LEU A 131 4.04 -2.96 15.12
CA LEU A 131 3.39 -4.02 14.35
C LEU A 131 3.23 -3.60 12.88
N SER A 132 3.94 -4.26 11.97
CA SER A 132 3.85 -4.02 10.54
C SER A 132 3.83 -5.31 9.73
N PHE A 133 3.22 -5.23 8.56
CA PHE A 133 3.06 -6.35 7.64
C PHE A 133 3.37 -5.91 6.21
N VAL A 134 3.97 -6.81 5.45
CA VAL A 134 4.01 -6.72 3.99
C VAL A 134 3.13 -7.82 3.44
N LEU A 135 2.12 -7.42 2.69
CA LEU A 135 1.04 -8.26 2.19
C LEU A 135 1.10 -8.28 0.65
N PRO A 136 1.60 -9.37 0.03
CA PRO A 136 1.43 -9.61 -1.39
C PRO A 136 -0.03 -9.99 -1.68
N PHE A 137 -0.62 -9.33 -2.66
CA PHE A 137 -1.94 -9.65 -3.23
C PHE A 137 -1.78 -10.56 -4.45
N ASP A 138 -2.86 -11.23 -4.84
CA ASP A 138 -2.88 -12.08 -6.04
C ASP A 138 -2.65 -11.24 -7.31
N SER A 139 -3.22 -10.02 -7.35
CA SER A 139 -3.11 -9.09 -8.48
C SER A 139 -2.78 -7.66 -8.08
N ASN A 140 -2.12 -6.93 -9.00
CA ASN A 140 -1.90 -5.49 -8.87
C ASN A 140 -3.22 -4.72 -8.76
N ARG A 141 -4.28 -5.21 -9.42
CA ARG A 141 -5.62 -4.59 -9.41
C ARG A 141 -6.23 -4.63 -8.02
N GLU A 142 -6.16 -5.76 -7.33
CA GLU A 142 -6.65 -5.89 -5.95
C GLU A 142 -5.85 -5.04 -4.97
N ARG A 143 -4.52 -5.05 -5.08
CA ARG A 143 -3.64 -4.19 -4.27
C ARG A 143 -4.00 -2.71 -4.43
N ASN A 144 -4.26 -2.28 -5.67
CA ASN A 144 -4.65 -0.90 -5.96
C ASN A 144 -6.07 -0.58 -5.48
N ALA A 145 -7.03 -1.50 -5.67
CA ALA A 145 -8.39 -1.34 -5.18
C ALA A 145 -8.42 -1.23 -3.65
N ALA A 146 -7.70 -2.11 -2.96
CA ALA A 146 -7.46 -2.08 -1.52
C ALA A 146 -6.92 -0.70 -1.09
N ALA A 147 -5.86 -0.20 -1.69
CA ALA A 147 -5.29 1.10 -1.34
C ALA A 147 -6.30 2.25 -1.51
N VAL A 148 -7.08 2.26 -2.59
CA VAL A 148 -8.12 3.28 -2.83
C VAL A 148 -9.27 3.16 -1.82
N LEU A 149 -9.73 1.95 -1.51
CA LEU A 149 -10.77 1.69 -0.51
C LEU A 149 -10.36 2.18 0.87
N ALA A 150 -9.15 1.81 1.32
CA ALA A 150 -8.66 2.23 2.61
C ALA A 150 -8.52 3.75 2.71
N ARG A 151 -8.11 4.45 1.64
CA ARG A 151 -8.12 5.92 1.63
C ARG A 151 -9.51 6.49 1.81
N LYS A 152 -10.48 5.95 1.09
CA LYS A 152 -11.86 6.43 1.16
C LYS A 152 -12.45 6.20 2.55
N TYR A 153 -12.31 5.00 3.10
CA TYR A 153 -12.79 4.68 4.44
C TYR A 153 -12.07 5.46 5.54
N ALA A 154 -10.76 5.68 5.41
CA ALA A 154 -10.02 6.55 6.31
C ALA A 154 -10.53 8.00 6.26
N PHE A 155 -10.76 8.54 5.06
CA PHE A 155 -11.33 9.86 4.85
C PHE A 155 -12.73 9.98 5.46
N ASP A 156 -13.60 8.98 5.25
CA ASP A 156 -14.94 8.91 5.86
C ASP A 156 -14.88 8.86 7.40
N CYS A 157 -13.78 8.36 7.97
CA CYS A 157 -13.52 8.36 9.41
C CYS A 157 -12.83 9.66 9.91
N ASN A 158 -12.67 10.68 9.08
CA ASN A 158 -11.90 11.91 9.36
C ASN A 158 -10.41 11.63 9.73
N VAL A 159 -9.84 10.53 9.25
CA VAL A 159 -8.45 10.16 9.48
C VAL A 159 -7.69 10.22 8.16
N SER A 160 -6.63 11.03 8.10
CA SER A 160 -5.69 11.02 6.99
C SER A 160 -4.68 9.89 7.17
N VAL A 161 -5.02 8.69 6.70
CA VAL A 161 -4.01 7.61 6.61
C VAL A 161 -3.02 8.00 5.50
N LEU A 162 -1.73 8.01 5.84
CA LEU A 162 -0.65 8.24 4.88
C LEU A 162 -0.58 7.05 3.91
N ILE A 163 -1.29 7.15 2.80
CA ILE A 163 -1.23 6.20 1.70
C ILE A 163 -0.64 6.93 0.49
N PRO A 164 0.67 6.84 0.21
CA PRO A 164 1.22 7.18 -1.10
C PRO A 164 0.82 6.09 -2.12
N ILE A 165 0.17 6.50 -3.21
CA ILE A 165 -0.10 5.65 -4.37
C ILE A 165 1.15 5.75 -5.24
N THR A 166 1.92 4.67 -5.32
CA THR A 166 2.91 4.44 -6.38
C THR A 166 2.20 4.01 -7.66
#